data_AF-A0A8S8Y9A7-F1
#
_entry.id   AF-A0A8S8Y9A7-F1
#
_cell.length_a   1.000
_cell.length_b   1.000
_cell.length_c   1.000
_cell.angle_alpha   90.00
_cell.angle_beta   90.00
_cell.angle_gamma   90.00
#
_symmetry.space_group_name_H-M   'P 1'
#
loop_
_entity.id
_entity.type
_entity.pdbx_description
1 polymer ?
#
loop_
_entity_poly.entity_id
_entity_poly.type
_entity_poly.pdbx_seq_one_letter_code
_entity_poly.pdbx_strand_id
1 'polypeptide(L)'
;MQHQTPSVIRLEEGARVLFLTKDLELIRKQLYEGLNLRMEDLSVEDLLDDINTDVMTPAWVCFDHEPAEIAKNAYAGLMHEGKRVFEENALINGGFQVIVSGQRKGTGSSRETAAQCERWAGIRLVIAASFAPIHERNNINLGQLMGDHAMLERLQNGEELALEEFTSRYDPVTRLILEEGGLFPFAKRLAAGELNLPALTTPSRPMTMAEKIVARNLVGQPVGQCVKPHDPVIAGVQGGYSHEFTTAQVHTFLSEVYGEDYTLPNPDKFAVFEDHLLYADHNPRFIPFMHKVQVLRDLQKAFQIHAGVRDYSAVDGVSPGICHQVAREEFIEVGDFIQATDSHTCMGGASNALTYGVGATEYANLVSAGFTFVKVPESIRFELVGELHPGCTAKDVILYILADHAREELTLNRSMEFGGPGLASFPWTSAPPCATWPQNAAPAPASARPTSCSTPGWASACRTSTSTRSAPWRSLLTRARSTTVACTSSTSTPSNPWSLIPATPIAASPQTRPTAPTWRTSTRSPSTSPTAARARPARKTTSPTTPRCARRPKRPA
;
A
#
# COMPACT_ATOMS: atom_id res chain seq x y z
N MET A 1 0.47 -27.31 1.61
CA MET A 1 1.75 -27.78 2.18
C MET A 1 2.53 -26.56 2.66
N GLN A 2 2.64 -26.30 3.96
CA GLN A 2 3.61 -25.34 4.47
C GLN A 2 4.28 -25.98 5.69
N HIS A 3 5.51 -26.45 5.45
CA HIS A 3 6.42 -26.89 6.49
C HIS A 3 7.13 -25.66 7.06
N GLN A 4 7.49 -25.75 8.34
CA GLN A 4 8.42 -24.82 8.99
C GLN A 4 9.64 -24.58 8.09
N THR A 5 10.16 -23.35 8.09
CA THR A 5 11.33 -23.01 7.26
C THR A 5 12.50 -23.92 7.66
N PRO A 6 13.22 -24.54 6.69
CA PRO A 6 14.34 -25.42 7.01
C PRO A 6 15.37 -24.69 7.87
N SER A 7 15.90 -25.38 8.89
CA SER A 7 16.93 -24.82 9.78
C SER A 7 18.26 -24.52 9.06
N VAL A 8 18.46 -25.15 7.90
CA VAL A 8 19.64 -25.01 7.04
C VAL A 8 19.17 -24.78 5.61
N ILE A 9 19.75 -23.76 4.96
CA ILE A 9 19.46 -23.33 3.60
C ILE A 9 20.63 -23.72 2.70
N ARG A 10 20.33 -24.37 1.59
CA ARG A 10 21.30 -24.77 0.56
C ARG A 10 20.63 -24.72 -0.81
N LEU A 11 21.43 -24.56 -1.86
CA LEU A 11 20.95 -24.76 -3.22
C LEU A 11 20.80 -26.25 -3.49
N GLU A 12 19.66 -26.67 -4.02
CA GLU A 12 19.47 -28.06 -4.45
C GLU A 12 20.38 -28.39 -5.64
N GLU A 13 20.69 -29.67 -5.83
CA GLU A 13 21.47 -30.10 -6.99
C GLU A 13 20.74 -29.73 -8.29
N GLY A 14 21.44 -29.01 -9.18
CA GLY A 14 20.83 -28.49 -10.42
C GLY A 14 19.94 -27.26 -10.22
N ALA A 15 19.91 -26.65 -9.02
CA ALA A 15 19.18 -25.42 -8.78
C ALA A 15 19.68 -24.30 -9.71
N ARG A 16 18.72 -23.61 -10.35
CA ARG A 16 19.01 -22.48 -11.22
C ARG A 16 18.81 -21.17 -10.48
N VAL A 17 19.68 -20.20 -10.77
CA VAL A 17 19.64 -18.84 -10.23
C VAL A 17 19.38 -17.87 -11.38
N LEU A 18 18.36 -17.03 -11.26
CA LEU A 18 18.03 -16.02 -12.25
C LEU A 18 18.63 -14.67 -11.85
N PHE A 19 19.55 -14.18 -12.65
CA PHE A 19 20.14 -12.85 -12.52
C PHE A 19 19.37 -11.86 -13.38
N LEU A 20 18.74 -10.88 -12.74
CA LEU A 20 18.08 -9.78 -13.44
C LEU A 20 19.15 -8.76 -13.84
N THR A 21 19.74 -8.93 -15.02
CA THR A 21 20.84 -8.10 -15.54
C THR A 21 20.33 -6.87 -16.32
N LYS A 22 21.13 -5.79 -16.34
CA LYS A 22 20.89 -4.62 -17.19
C LYS A 22 20.98 -4.96 -18.68
N ASP A 23 21.83 -5.93 -19.03
CA ASP A 23 21.79 -6.58 -20.34
C ASP A 23 20.60 -7.56 -20.38
N LEU A 24 19.53 -7.17 -21.07
CA LEU A 24 18.29 -7.95 -21.14
C LEU A 24 18.47 -9.24 -21.94
N GLU A 25 19.47 -9.34 -22.82
CA GLU A 25 19.75 -10.57 -23.57
C GLU A 25 20.32 -11.66 -22.65
N LEU A 26 21.11 -11.29 -21.62
CA LEU A 26 21.54 -12.24 -20.61
C LEU A 26 20.37 -12.80 -19.79
N ILE A 27 19.33 -12.00 -19.52
CA ILE A 27 18.09 -12.50 -18.91
C ILE A 27 17.42 -13.51 -19.85
N ARG A 28 17.28 -13.18 -21.14
CA ARG A 28 16.65 -14.07 -22.13
C ARG A 28 17.38 -15.39 -22.27
N LYS A 29 18.71 -15.37 -22.35
CA LYS A 29 19.53 -16.58 -22.42
C LYS A 29 19.35 -17.47 -21.20
N GLN A 30 19.22 -16.89 -20.00
CA GLN A 30 18.90 -17.66 -18.79
C GLN A 30 17.49 -18.27 -18.90
N LEU A 31 16.48 -17.51 -19.31
CA LEU A 31 15.10 -17.99 -19.40
C LEU A 31 14.91 -19.10 -20.44
N TYR A 32 15.54 -18.97 -21.61
CA TYR A 32 15.15 -19.73 -22.81
C TYR A 32 16.26 -20.62 -23.39
N GLU A 33 17.53 -20.33 -23.10
CA GLU A 33 18.69 -21.03 -23.70
C GLU A 33 19.47 -21.85 -22.67
N GLY A 34 19.01 -21.87 -21.41
CA GLY A 34 19.64 -22.67 -20.34
C GLY A 34 20.94 -22.08 -19.80
N LEU A 35 21.24 -20.80 -20.08
CA LEU A 35 22.38 -20.12 -19.46
C LEU A 35 22.21 -20.13 -17.93
N ASN A 36 23.28 -20.49 -17.22
CA ASN A 36 23.34 -20.48 -15.77
C ASN A 36 24.53 -19.63 -15.35
N LEU A 37 24.25 -18.42 -14.88
CA LEU A 37 25.26 -17.49 -14.37
C LEU A 37 25.54 -17.76 -12.90
N ARG A 38 26.70 -17.29 -12.45
CA ARG A 38 27.15 -17.28 -11.05
C ARG A 38 27.42 -15.85 -10.62
N MET A 39 27.42 -15.59 -9.31
CA MET A 39 27.77 -14.25 -8.80
C MET A 39 29.17 -13.82 -9.25
N GLU A 40 30.11 -14.75 -9.47
CA GLU A 40 31.46 -14.44 -9.96
C GLU A 40 31.51 -13.97 -11.43
N ASP A 41 30.45 -14.22 -12.21
CA ASP A 41 30.37 -13.81 -13.63
C ASP A 41 29.97 -12.34 -13.79
N LEU A 42 29.47 -11.70 -12.74
CA LEU A 42 28.82 -10.39 -12.77
C LEU A 42 29.23 -9.52 -11.58
N SER A 43 29.16 -8.20 -11.75
CA SER A 43 29.16 -7.27 -10.63
C SER A 43 27.73 -6.91 -10.21
N VAL A 44 27.55 -6.37 -8.99
CA VAL A 44 26.24 -5.88 -8.55
C VAL A 44 25.75 -4.74 -9.45
N GLU A 45 26.68 -3.97 -10.01
CA GLU A 45 26.43 -2.88 -10.94
C GLU A 45 25.88 -3.37 -12.29
N ASP A 46 26.08 -4.63 -12.66
CA ASP A 46 25.52 -5.22 -13.89
C ASP A 46 24.05 -5.63 -13.72
N LEU A 47 23.53 -5.60 -12.49
CA LEU A 47 22.16 -6.04 -12.16
C LEU A 47 21.16 -4.89 -12.21
N LEU A 48 19.91 -5.21 -12.58
CA LEU A 48 18.78 -4.30 -12.55
C LEU A 48 18.55 -3.78 -11.14
N ASP A 49 18.29 -2.49 -11.09
CA ASP A 49 18.15 -1.73 -9.85
C ASP A 49 16.83 -0.99 -9.82
N ASP A 50 16.38 -0.63 -8.62
CA ASP A 50 15.08 0.04 -8.41
C ASP A 50 13.91 -0.66 -9.10
N ILE A 51 13.94 -2.01 -9.15
CA ILE A 51 12.94 -2.82 -9.85
C ILE A 51 11.55 -2.47 -9.30
N ASN A 52 10.75 -1.81 -10.13
CA ASN A 52 9.44 -1.34 -9.73
C ASN A 52 8.41 -2.47 -9.76
N THR A 53 7.51 -2.53 -8.79
CA THR A 53 6.38 -3.45 -8.78
C THR A 53 5.53 -3.44 -10.06
N ASP A 54 5.39 -2.31 -10.76
CA ASP A 54 4.70 -2.27 -12.07
C ASP A 54 5.46 -3.00 -13.17
N VAL A 55 6.79 -3.12 -13.06
CA VAL A 55 7.62 -3.94 -13.95
C VAL A 55 7.41 -5.42 -13.65
N MET A 56 7.29 -5.77 -12.37
CA MET A 56 7.06 -7.15 -11.90
C MET A 56 5.63 -7.62 -12.24
N THR A 57 4.62 -6.82 -11.89
CA THR A 57 3.20 -7.11 -12.11
C THR A 57 2.46 -5.85 -12.58
N PRO A 58 2.39 -5.58 -13.90
CA PRO A 58 1.62 -4.45 -14.41
C PRO A 58 0.13 -4.59 -14.06
N ALA A 59 -0.61 -3.47 -14.08
CA ALA A 59 -1.97 -3.40 -13.55
C ALA A 59 -2.92 -4.51 -14.07
N TRP A 60 -2.82 -4.89 -15.33
CA TRP A 60 -3.69 -5.93 -15.91
C TRP A 60 -3.38 -7.35 -15.39
N VAL A 61 -2.15 -7.62 -14.96
CA VAL A 61 -1.77 -8.88 -14.29
C VAL A 61 -2.41 -8.95 -12.91
N CYS A 62 -2.57 -7.79 -12.27
CA CYS A 62 -3.22 -7.69 -10.96
C CYS A 62 -4.75 -7.83 -11.04
N PHE A 63 -5.33 -8.06 -12.23
CA PHE A 63 -6.73 -8.45 -12.35
C PHE A 63 -6.95 -9.94 -12.12
N ASP A 64 -5.88 -10.72 -12.04
CA ASP A 64 -5.90 -12.09 -11.54
C ASP A 64 -5.88 -12.08 -10.00
N HIS A 65 -6.55 -13.04 -9.38
CA HIS A 65 -6.70 -13.16 -7.93
C HIS A 65 -5.95 -14.36 -7.35
N GLU A 66 -5.80 -15.43 -8.15
CA GLU A 66 -5.02 -16.59 -7.78
C GLU A 66 -3.53 -16.29 -7.96
N PRO A 67 -2.70 -16.45 -6.92
CA PRO A 67 -1.27 -16.22 -7.02
C PRO A 67 -0.58 -17.05 -8.11
N ALA A 68 -1.08 -18.26 -8.37
CA ALA A 68 -0.59 -19.12 -9.44
C ALA A 68 -0.82 -18.53 -10.84
N GLU A 69 -1.96 -17.88 -11.08
CA GLU A 69 -2.25 -17.20 -12.35
C GLU A 69 -1.44 -15.91 -12.49
N ILE A 70 -1.27 -15.16 -11.40
CA ILE A 70 -0.40 -13.98 -11.34
C ILE A 70 1.04 -14.36 -11.72
N ALA A 71 1.56 -15.49 -11.20
CA ALA A 71 2.92 -15.96 -11.46
C ALA A 71 3.20 -16.26 -12.94
N LYS A 72 2.19 -16.66 -13.73
CA LYS A 72 2.34 -16.87 -15.18
C LYS A 72 2.81 -15.61 -15.91
N ASN A 73 2.52 -14.44 -15.36
CA ASN A 73 2.88 -13.15 -15.95
C ASN A 73 3.86 -12.35 -15.10
N ALA A 74 4.68 -13.03 -14.28
CA ALA A 74 5.78 -12.41 -13.58
C ALA A 74 6.70 -11.64 -14.54
N TYR A 75 7.07 -10.42 -14.17
CA TYR A 75 7.91 -9.49 -14.94
C TYR A 75 7.35 -9.09 -16.31
N ALA A 76 6.03 -9.17 -16.51
CA ALA A 76 5.40 -8.78 -17.77
C ALA A 76 5.54 -7.29 -18.13
N GLY A 77 5.95 -6.43 -17.19
CA GLY A 77 6.25 -5.03 -17.44
C GLY A 77 7.68 -4.77 -17.95
N LEU A 78 8.56 -5.77 -17.92
CA LEU A 78 9.92 -5.65 -18.46
C LEU A 78 9.89 -5.85 -19.99
N MET A 79 10.03 -4.74 -20.71
CA MET A 79 9.88 -4.70 -22.17
C MET A 79 11.21 -4.41 -22.87
N HIS A 80 11.48 -5.12 -23.97
CA HIS A 80 12.58 -4.88 -24.88
C HIS A 80 12.05 -4.87 -26.33
N GLU A 81 12.31 -3.78 -27.07
CA GLU A 81 11.85 -3.61 -28.46
C GLU A 81 10.34 -3.89 -28.68
N GLY A 82 9.51 -3.48 -27.72
CA GLY A 82 8.05 -3.67 -27.79
C GLY A 82 7.57 -5.09 -27.47
N LYS A 83 8.47 -6.00 -27.09
CA LYS A 83 8.15 -7.36 -26.63
C LYS A 83 8.48 -7.53 -25.15
N ARG A 84 7.81 -8.45 -24.49
CA ARG A 84 8.13 -8.82 -23.10
C ARG A 84 9.46 -9.58 -23.09
N VAL A 85 10.33 -9.25 -22.14
CA VAL A 85 11.53 -10.06 -21.85
C VAL A 85 11.10 -11.40 -21.26
N PHE A 86 10.14 -11.37 -20.34
CA PHE A 86 9.50 -12.53 -19.75
C PHE A 86 8.18 -12.81 -20.45
N GLU A 87 8.15 -13.79 -21.35
CA GLU A 87 6.91 -14.33 -21.91
C GLU A 87 6.06 -15.04 -20.85
N GLU A 88 4.83 -15.43 -21.21
CA GLU A 88 3.95 -16.13 -20.27
C GLU A 88 4.60 -17.45 -19.82
N ASN A 89 4.51 -17.74 -18.52
CA ASN A 89 5.14 -18.87 -17.84
C ASN A 89 6.67 -18.90 -17.90
N ALA A 90 7.35 -17.85 -18.38
CA ALA A 90 8.80 -17.88 -18.56
C ALA A 90 9.56 -18.11 -17.23
N LEU A 91 9.14 -17.45 -16.14
CA LEU A 91 9.77 -17.64 -14.83
C LEU A 91 9.51 -19.04 -14.26
N ILE A 92 8.26 -19.52 -14.37
CA ILE A 92 7.83 -20.87 -13.93
C ILE A 92 8.63 -21.95 -14.68
N ASN A 93 8.64 -21.89 -16.01
CA ASN A 93 9.30 -22.87 -16.87
C ASN A 93 10.83 -22.82 -16.73
N GLY A 94 11.36 -21.70 -16.28
CA GLY A 94 12.79 -21.54 -16.01
C GLY A 94 13.29 -22.40 -14.85
N GLY A 95 12.43 -22.82 -13.92
CA GLY A 95 12.81 -23.69 -12.80
C GLY A 95 13.83 -23.06 -11.85
N PHE A 96 13.79 -21.73 -11.72
CA PHE A 96 14.71 -20.99 -10.85
C PHE A 96 14.30 -21.11 -9.38
N GLN A 97 15.27 -21.28 -8.49
CA GLN A 97 15.04 -21.28 -7.03
C GLN A 97 15.39 -19.94 -6.39
N VAL A 98 16.25 -19.17 -7.05
CA VAL A 98 16.76 -17.89 -6.55
C VAL A 98 16.62 -16.83 -7.63
N ILE A 99 16.23 -15.63 -7.24
CA ILE A 99 16.24 -14.45 -8.12
C ILE A 99 17.13 -13.36 -7.54
N VAL A 100 17.96 -12.75 -8.39
CA VAL A 100 19.02 -11.82 -8.01
C VAL A 100 18.78 -10.47 -8.64
N SER A 101 18.84 -9.41 -7.83
CA SER A 101 18.69 -8.01 -8.22
C SER A 101 19.89 -7.19 -7.72
N GLY A 102 20.04 -5.96 -8.18
CA GLY A 102 21.15 -5.07 -7.82
C GLY A 102 21.03 -4.47 -6.41
N GLN A 103 21.11 -3.14 -6.31
CA GLN A 103 21.16 -2.43 -5.03
C GLN A 103 19.81 -2.43 -4.30
N ARG A 104 18.68 -2.34 -5.01
CA ARG A 104 17.35 -2.20 -4.40
C ARG A 104 16.25 -2.86 -5.22
N LYS A 105 15.41 -3.65 -4.56
CA LYS A 105 14.30 -4.39 -5.18
C LYS A 105 12.92 -3.97 -4.63
N GLY A 106 11.91 -3.96 -5.51
CA GLY A 106 10.49 -3.87 -5.14
C GLY A 106 9.99 -2.45 -4.87
N THR A 107 10.48 -1.45 -5.62
CA THR A 107 10.05 -0.05 -5.43
C THR A 107 8.66 0.20 -6.01
N GLY A 108 8.00 1.27 -5.59
CA GLY A 108 6.72 1.71 -6.16
C GLY A 108 5.50 1.29 -5.35
N SER A 109 4.51 0.72 -6.02
CA SER A 109 3.18 0.44 -5.46
C SER A 109 3.23 -0.65 -4.39
N SER A 110 2.32 -0.60 -3.41
CA SER A 110 2.26 -1.58 -2.30
C SER A 110 1.73 -2.97 -2.70
N ARG A 111 1.71 -3.28 -3.99
CA ARG A 111 1.11 -4.50 -4.53
C ARG A 111 1.87 -5.73 -4.07
N GLU A 112 1.21 -6.56 -3.28
CA GLU A 112 1.75 -7.85 -2.84
C GLU A 112 1.94 -8.84 -4.00
N THR A 113 1.18 -8.67 -5.08
CA THR A 113 1.27 -9.49 -6.31
C THR A 113 2.69 -9.56 -6.88
N ALA A 114 3.51 -8.53 -6.68
CA ALA A 114 4.92 -8.51 -7.09
C ALA A 114 5.78 -9.53 -6.31
N ALA A 115 5.53 -9.73 -5.01
CA ALA A 115 6.19 -10.79 -4.25
C ALA A 115 5.55 -12.16 -4.53
N GLN A 116 4.22 -12.21 -4.65
CA GLN A 116 3.49 -13.44 -4.98
C GLN A 116 3.95 -14.05 -6.31
N CYS A 117 4.14 -13.23 -7.36
CA CYS A 117 4.51 -13.76 -8.67
C CYS A 117 5.85 -14.50 -8.67
N GLU A 118 6.80 -14.09 -7.81
CA GLU A 118 8.08 -14.80 -7.65
C GLU A 118 7.88 -16.09 -6.86
N ARG A 119 7.20 -16.01 -5.70
CA ARG A 119 6.96 -17.17 -4.84
C ARG A 119 6.27 -18.30 -5.58
N TRP A 120 5.15 -18.00 -6.23
CA TRP A 120 4.35 -18.99 -6.96
C TRP A 120 4.98 -19.41 -8.28
N ALA A 121 6.00 -18.71 -8.77
CA ALA A 121 6.83 -19.19 -9.86
C ALA A 121 7.94 -20.17 -9.42
N GLY A 122 8.09 -20.42 -8.11
CA GLY A 122 9.07 -21.36 -7.55
C GLY A 122 10.30 -20.70 -6.91
N ILE A 123 10.37 -19.38 -6.88
CA ILE A 123 11.46 -18.66 -6.20
C ILE A 123 11.32 -18.84 -4.68
N ARG A 124 12.39 -19.34 -4.05
CA ARG A 124 12.47 -19.56 -2.60
C ARG A 124 13.34 -18.53 -1.89
N LEU A 125 14.31 -17.96 -2.60
CA LEU A 125 15.26 -16.98 -2.07
C LEU A 125 15.37 -15.77 -3.00
N VAL A 126 15.27 -14.57 -2.44
CA VAL A 126 15.46 -13.31 -3.15
C VAL A 126 16.75 -12.65 -2.71
N ILE A 127 17.59 -12.26 -3.66
CA ILE A 127 18.89 -11.66 -3.41
C ILE A 127 18.91 -10.23 -3.94
N ALA A 128 19.27 -9.28 -3.07
CA ALA A 128 19.51 -7.88 -3.42
C ALA A 128 20.34 -7.22 -2.30
N ALA A 129 20.95 -6.06 -2.55
CA ALA A 129 21.65 -5.34 -1.47
C ALA A 129 20.66 -4.74 -0.46
N SER A 130 19.45 -4.37 -0.91
CA SER A 130 18.37 -3.87 -0.08
C SER A 130 16.99 -4.13 -0.68
N PHE A 131 15.96 -4.05 0.16
CA PHE A 131 14.55 -4.25 -0.23
C PHE A 131 13.74 -3.02 0.15
N ALA A 132 12.80 -2.61 -0.70
CA ALA A 132 11.85 -1.57 -0.32
C ALA A 132 10.98 -2.06 0.86
N PRO A 133 10.71 -1.25 1.91
CA PRO A 133 10.10 -1.74 3.16
C PRO A 133 8.78 -2.50 3.00
N ILE A 134 7.91 -2.06 2.08
CA ILE A 134 6.63 -2.73 1.82
C ILE A 134 6.84 -4.05 1.09
N HIS A 135 7.74 -4.08 0.11
CA HIS A 135 8.08 -5.31 -0.61
C HIS A 135 8.75 -6.33 0.32
N GLU A 136 9.63 -5.88 1.20
CA GLU A 136 10.23 -6.71 2.25
C GLU A 136 9.14 -7.31 3.17
N ARG A 137 8.22 -6.48 3.66
CA ARG A 137 7.09 -6.91 4.49
C ARG A 137 6.21 -7.95 3.78
N ASN A 138 5.93 -7.76 2.49
CA ASN A 138 5.17 -8.71 1.69
C ASN A 138 5.91 -10.06 1.54
N ASN A 139 7.23 -10.05 1.33
CA ASN A 139 8.03 -11.28 1.32
C ASN A 139 8.00 -11.99 2.68
N ILE A 140 8.12 -11.25 3.78
CA ILE A 140 7.99 -11.79 5.15
C ILE A 140 6.62 -12.44 5.36
N ASN A 141 5.55 -11.75 4.98
CA ASN A 141 4.17 -12.25 5.13
C ASN A 141 3.98 -13.56 4.40
N LEU A 142 4.53 -13.65 3.19
CA LEU A 142 4.50 -14.84 2.39
C LEU A 142 5.45 -15.92 2.94
N GLY A 143 6.47 -15.58 3.72
CA GLY A 143 7.49 -16.52 4.21
C GLY A 143 8.57 -16.81 3.16
N GLN A 144 8.94 -15.81 2.36
CA GLN A 144 9.99 -15.88 1.35
C GLN A 144 11.29 -15.33 1.95
N LEU A 145 12.38 -16.09 1.85
CA LEU A 145 13.66 -15.68 2.40
C LEU A 145 14.32 -14.62 1.52
N MET A 146 15.03 -13.71 2.18
CA MET A 146 15.76 -12.63 1.54
C MET A 146 17.19 -12.60 2.05
N GLY A 147 18.17 -12.57 1.15
CA GLY A 147 19.60 -12.56 1.47
C GLY A 147 20.36 -11.51 0.65
N ASP A 148 21.66 -11.43 0.88
CA ASP A 148 22.58 -10.57 0.12
C ASP A 148 23.43 -11.38 -0.89
N HIS A 149 24.17 -10.67 -1.74
CA HIS A 149 24.99 -11.29 -2.78
C HIS A 149 26.10 -12.19 -2.23
N ALA A 150 26.64 -11.89 -1.04
CA ALA A 150 27.69 -12.70 -0.41
C ALA A 150 27.14 -14.05 0.09
N MET A 151 25.93 -14.06 0.65
CA MET A 151 25.21 -15.29 0.97
C MET A 151 24.99 -16.15 -0.29
N LEU A 152 24.62 -15.53 -1.41
CA LEU A 152 24.44 -16.25 -2.67
C LEU A 152 25.75 -16.87 -3.18
N GLU A 153 26.85 -16.13 -3.14
CA GLU A 153 28.16 -16.65 -3.55
C GLU A 153 28.56 -17.89 -2.74
N ARG A 154 28.40 -17.83 -1.40
CA ARG A 154 28.64 -18.96 -0.50
C ARG A 154 27.76 -20.17 -0.83
N LEU A 155 26.47 -19.94 -1.03
CA LEU A 155 25.51 -20.98 -1.44
C LEU A 155 25.89 -21.60 -2.80
N GLN A 156 26.31 -20.79 -3.78
CA GLN A 156 26.77 -21.26 -5.09
C GLN A 156 28.10 -22.02 -5.04
N ASN A 157 28.87 -21.85 -3.96
CA ASN A 157 30.08 -22.60 -3.67
C ASN A 157 29.81 -23.88 -2.85
N GLY A 158 28.54 -24.23 -2.63
CA GLY A 158 28.12 -25.45 -1.95
C GLY A 158 28.09 -25.34 -0.43
N GLU A 159 28.22 -24.14 0.12
CA GLU A 159 28.06 -23.92 1.55
C GLU A 159 26.59 -24.07 1.97
N GLU A 160 26.36 -24.67 3.14
CA GLU A 160 25.05 -24.71 3.78
C GLU A 160 24.97 -23.59 4.82
N LEU A 161 24.01 -22.69 4.67
CA LEU A 161 23.84 -21.52 5.54
C LEU A 161 22.79 -21.78 6.61
N ALA A 162 23.03 -21.35 7.84
CA ALA A 162 22.01 -21.46 8.90
C ALA A 162 20.85 -20.50 8.61
N LEU A 163 19.61 -20.90 8.93
CA LEU A 163 18.43 -20.02 8.78
C LEU A 163 18.61 -18.69 9.54
N GLU A 164 19.28 -18.74 10.69
CA GLU A 164 19.58 -17.56 11.50
C GLU A 164 20.41 -16.50 10.75
N GLU A 165 21.22 -16.86 9.77
CA GLU A 165 21.95 -15.89 8.95
C GLU A 165 20.99 -15.01 8.14
N PHE A 166 19.83 -15.54 7.74
CA PHE A 166 18.80 -14.78 7.01
C PHE A 166 17.86 -14.01 7.94
N THR A 167 17.63 -14.52 9.16
CA THR A 167 16.59 -13.98 10.06
C THR A 167 17.12 -13.08 11.16
N SER A 168 18.42 -13.18 11.52
CA SER A 168 19.03 -12.46 12.65
C SER A 168 19.00 -10.93 12.54
N ARG A 169 18.88 -10.39 11.32
CA ARG A 169 18.72 -8.94 11.09
C ARG A 169 17.36 -8.38 11.51
N TYR A 170 16.37 -9.26 11.66
CA TYR A 170 15.01 -8.88 12.00
C TYR A 170 14.79 -8.87 13.51
N ASP A 171 13.78 -8.10 13.93
CA ASP A 171 13.34 -8.12 15.31
C ASP A 171 12.76 -9.50 15.70
N PRO A 172 12.72 -9.83 17.00
CA PRO A 172 12.28 -11.14 17.47
C PRO A 172 10.91 -11.63 16.95
N VAL A 173 9.94 -10.74 16.68
CA VAL A 173 8.63 -11.15 16.17
C VAL A 173 8.69 -11.44 14.68
N THR A 174 9.33 -10.56 13.90
CA THR A 174 9.53 -10.79 12.47
C THR A 174 10.38 -12.03 12.20
N ARG A 175 11.40 -12.29 13.03
CA ARG A 175 12.18 -13.54 13.00
C ARG A 175 11.28 -14.76 13.16
N LEU A 176 10.41 -14.77 14.18
CA LEU A 176 9.46 -15.88 14.38
C LEU A 176 8.55 -16.08 13.16
N ILE A 177 8.02 -15.00 12.57
CA ILE A 177 7.16 -15.10 11.36
C ILE A 177 7.90 -15.80 10.22
N LEU A 178 9.16 -15.44 9.96
CA LEU A 178 9.97 -16.06 8.90
C LEU A 178 10.33 -17.51 9.22
N GLU A 179 10.69 -17.82 10.47
CA GLU A 179 11.04 -19.17 10.91
C GLU A 179 9.85 -20.14 10.84
N GLU A 180 8.63 -19.63 11.03
CA GLU A 180 7.40 -20.40 10.85
C GLU A 180 6.98 -20.58 9.38
N GLY A 181 7.68 -19.95 8.44
CA GLY A 181 7.38 -20.06 7.01
C GLY A 181 6.32 -19.07 6.52
N GLY A 182 6.13 -17.97 7.25
CA GLY A 182 5.24 -16.86 6.89
C GLY A 182 4.18 -16.57 7.94
N LEU A 183 3.34 -15.59 7.64
CA LEU A 183 2.39 -15.03 8.60
C LEU A 183 1.27 -16.01 8.97
N PHE A 184 0.75 -16.79 8.02
CA PHE A 184 -0.33 -17.75 8.30
C PHE A 184 0.09 -18.91 9.21
N PRO A 185 1.21 -19.62 8.96
CA PRO A 185 1.71 -20.63 9.91
C PRO A 185 1.97 -20.07 11.30
N PHE A 186 2.61 -18.90 11.37
CA PHE A 186 2.86 -18.19 12.63
C PHE A 186 1.55 -17.95 13.39
N ALA A 187 0.53 -17.41 12.73
CA ALA A 187 -0.73 -17.10 13.38
C ALA A 187 -1.49 -18.35 13.85
N LYS A 188 -1.46 -19.45 13.08
CA LYS A 188 -2.06 -20.73 13.48
C LYS A 188 -1.41 -21.27 14.76
N ARG A 189 -0.07 -21.28 14.83
CA ARG A 189 0.65 -21.79 16.00
C ARG A 189 0.52 -20.86 17.21
N LEU A 190 0.49 -19.55 16.99
CA LEU A 190 0.21 -18.59 18.06
C LEU A 190 -1.20 -18.78 18.65
N ALA A 191 -2.21 -18.94 17.79
CA ALA A 191 -3.59 -19.19 18.21
C ALA A 191 -3.74 -20.55 18.94
N ALA A 192 -2.95 -21.55 18.56
CA ALA A 192 -2.89 -22.85 19.23
C ALA A 192 -2.12 -22.83 20.57
N GLY A 193 -1.48 -21.71 20.94
CA GLY A 193 -0.66 -21.61 22.15
C GLY A 193 0.69 -22.33 22.06
N GLU A 194 1.13 -22.68 20.85
CA GLU A 194 2.38 -23.39 20.59
C GLU A 194 3.60 -22.45 20.44
N LEU A 195 3.35 -21.14 20.38
CA LEU A 195 4.36 -20.10 20.28
C LEU A 195 4.23 -19.11 21.43
N ASN A 196 5.38 -18.76 22.01
CA ASN A 196 5.47 -17.71 23.02
C ASN A 196 6.02 -16.44 22.38
N LEU A 197 5.29 -15.34 22.53
CA LEU A 197 5.79 -14.04 22.10
C LEU A 197 6.88 -13.55 23.07
N PRO A 198 7.93 -12.89 22.56
CA PRO A 198 8.92 -12.23 23.40
C PRO A 198 8.26 -11.23 24.36
N ALA A 199 8.66 -11.26 25.63
CA ALA A 199 8.14 -10.33 26.63
C ALA A 199 8.62 -8.91 26.35
N LEU A 200 7.71 -7.94 26.39
CA LEU A 200 8.08 -6.53 26.34
C LEU A 200 8.63 -6.07 27.69
N THR A 201 9.76 -5.37 27.65
CA THR A 201 10.44 -4.85 28.85
C THR A 201 10.38 -3.33 28.95
N THR A 202 9.60 -2.68 28.08
CA THR A 202 9.48 -1.22 28.04
C THR A 202 8.84 -0.70 29.34
N PRO A 203 9.55 0.13 30.13
CA PRO A 203 9.05 0.64 31.40
C PRO A 203 7.92 1.65 31.18
N SER A 204 7.21 1.99 32.26
CA SER A 204 6.21 3.05 32.22
C SER A 204 6.83 4.37 31.73
N ARG A 205 6.24 4.95 30.69
CA ARG A 205 6.70 6.21 30.08
C ARG A 205 5.55 6.97 29.42
N PRO A 206 5.71 8.27 29.17
CA PRO A 206 4.84 8.98 28.24
C PRO A 206 4.90 8.36 26.85
N MET A 207 3.72 8.15 26.26
CA MET A 207 3.54 7.59 24.91
C MET A 207 2.83 8.59 23.99
N THR A 208 3.26 8.60 22.73
CA THR A 208 2.59 9.22 21.58
C THR A 208 1.22 8.60 21.36
N MET A 209 0.43 9.14 20.43
CA MET A 209 -0.90 8.60 20.18
C MET A 209 -0.84 7.22 19.52
N ALA A 210 0.07 7.04 18.56
CA ALA A 210 0.31 5.74 17.92
C ALA A 210 0.75 4.70 18.95
N GLU A 211 1.73 5.03 19.80
CA GLU A 211 2.20 4.14 20.88
C GLU A 211 1.05 3.77 21.84
N LYS A 212 0.18 4.71 22.22
CA LYS A 212 -0.97 4.43 23.11
C LYS A 212 -1.98 3.47 22.50
N ILE A 213 -2.31 3.65 21.23
CA ILE A 213 -3.28 2.77 20.55
C ILE A 213 -2.72 1.37 20.38
N VAL A 214 -1.44 1.26 20.03
CA VAL A 214 -0.77 -0.04 19.96
C VAL A 214 -0.70 -0.69 21.34
N ALA A 215 -0.26 0.03 22.37
CA ALA A 215 -0.16 -0.46 23.75
C ALA A 215 -1.50 -0.96 24.31
N ARG A 216 -2.60 -0.27 24.01
CA ARG A 216 -3.96 -0.67 24.42
C ARG A 216 -4.40 -2.01 23.79
N ASN A 217 -3.83 -2.34 22.63
CA ASN A 217 -4.26 -3.45 21.79
C ASN A 217 -3.26 -4.63 21.78
N LEU A 218 -2.27 -4.66 22.67
CA LEU A 218 -1.27 -5.73 22.68
C LEU A 218 -1.89 -7.12 22.90
N VAL A 219 -1.41 -8.09 22.14
CA VAL A 219 -1.77 -9.51 22.27
C VAL A 219 -0.64 -10.24 23.00
N GLY A 220 -0.99 -11.07 23.99
CA GLY A 220 -0.02 -11.89 24.74
C GLY A 220 0.89 -11.10 25.68
N GLN A 221 0.55 -9.84 26.01
CA GLN A 221 1.31 -8.99 26.94
C GLN A 221 0.45 -8.55 28.13
N PRO A 222 1.06 -8.18 29.28
CA PRO A 222 0.32 -7.70 30.44
C PRO A 222 -0.51 -6.43 30.15
N VAL A 223 -1.66 -6.32 30.80
CA VAL A 223 -2.51 -5.11 30.70
C VAL A 223 -1.73 -3.89 31.21
N GLY A 224 -1.74 -2.82 30.43
CA GLY A 224 -1.03 -1.57 30.75
C GLY A 224 0.45 -1.55 30.38
N GLN A 225 0.95 -2.61 29.73
CA GLN A 225 2.30 -2.64 29.16
C GLN A 225 2.51 -1.45 28.21
N CYS A 226 3.56 -0.67 28.46
CA CYS A 226 3.94 0.44 27.59
C CYS A 226 4.75 -0.08 26.39
N VAL A 227 4.77 0.70 25.32
CA VAL A 227 5.61 0.45 24.14
C VAL A 227 6.48 1.67 23.84
N LYS A 228 7.54 1.45 23.06
CA LYS A 228 8.40 2.50 22.49
C LYS A 228 8.60 2.25 20.98
N PRO A 229 9.15 3.22 20.22
CA PRO A 229 9.40 3.01 18.81
C PRO A 229 10.32 1.82 18.60
N HIS A 230 10.03 1.08 17.54
CA HIS A 230 10.69 -0.16 17.13
C HIS A 230 10.45 -1.38 18.03
N ASP A 231 9.64 -1.27 19.09
CA ASP A 231 9.16 -2.47 19.78
C ASP A 231 8.39 -3.35 18.77
N PRO A 232 8.74 -4.63 18.65
CA PRO A 232 8.04 -5.56 17.79
C PRO A 232 6.89 -6.22 18.56
N VAL A 233 5.66 -5.99 18.11
CA VAL A 233 4.48 -6.42 18.87
C VAL A 233 3.46 -7.09 17.98
N ILE A 234 2.62 -7.91 18.60
CA ILE A 234 1.34 -8.33 18.02
C ILE A 234 0.26 -7.45 18.64
N ALA A 235 -0.60 -6.87 17.81
CA ALA A 235 -1.68 -6.00 18.25
C ALA A 235 -3.00 -6.38 17.59
N GLY A 236 -4.06 -6.45 18.40
CA GLY A 236 -5.43 -6.64 17.94
C GLY A 236 -5.91 -5.41 17.17
N VAL A 237 -6.74 -5.65 16.16
CA VAL A 237 -7.33 -4.58 15.35
C VAL A 237 -8.81 -4.38 15.69
N GLN A 238 -9.29 -3.15 15.52
CA GLN A 238 -10.70 -2.80 15.77
C GLN A 238 -11.57 -2.97 14.54
N GLY A 239 -10.97 -3.01 13.35
CA GLY A 239 -11.68 -3.25 12.10
C GLY A 239 -10.78 -3.09 10.89
N GLY A 240 -11.40 -3.16 9.73
CA GLY A 240 -10.69 -3.10 8.46
C GLY A 240 -11.62 -3.10 7.27
N TYR A 241 -11.06 -2.89 6.09
CA TYR A 241 -11.81 -3.03 4.86
C TYR A 241 -10.94 -3.46 3.68
N SER A 242 -11.59 -4.02 2.68
CA SER A 242 -10.97 -4.35 1.41
C SER A 242 -11.84 -3.83 0.26
N HIS A 243 -11.27 -3.79 -0.94
CA HIS A 243 -11.98 -3.38 -2.15
C HIS A 243 -11.84 -4.46 -3.23
N GLU A 244 -12.67 -4.41 -4.28
CA GLU A 244 -12.91 -5.52 -5.21
C GLU A 244 -11.63 -6.05 -5.87
N PHE A 245 -10.63 -5.20 -6.02
CA PHE A 245 -9.33 -5.54 -6.57
C PHE A 245 -8.53 -6.52 -5.69
N THR A 246 -8.63 -6.40 -4.37
CA THR A 246 -7.85 -7.16 -3.38
C THR A 246 -8.70 -8.14 -2.58
N THR A 247 -10.02 -7.91 -2.45
CA THR A 247 -10.94 -8.81 -1.73
C THR A 247 -10.93 -10.21 -2.32
N ALA A 248 -10.85 -10.34 -3.65
CA ALA A 248 -10.75 -11.64 -4.31
C ALA A 248 -9.49 -12.41 -3.88
N GLN A 249 -8.34 -11.75 -3.77
CA GLN A 249 -7.10 -12.37 -3.28
C GLN A 249 -7.22 -12.78 -1.80
N VAL A 250 -7.84 -11.93 -0.98
CA VAL A 250 -8.11 -12.24 0.45
C VAL A 250 -8.97 -13.49 0.56
N HIS A 251 -10.03 -13.60 -0.25
CA HIS A 251 -10.90 -14.76 -0.29
C HIS A 251 -10.13 -16.03 -0.68
N THR A 252 -9.34 -15.99 -1.76
CA THR A 252 -8.49 -17.11 -2.19
C THR A 252 -7.55 -17.56 -1.09
N PHE A 253 -6.83 -16.64 -0.44
CA PHE A 253 -5.91 -17.02 0.62
C PHE A 253 -6.63 -17.66 1.81
N LEU A 254 -7.80 -17.16 2.19
CA LEU A 254 -8.57 -17.77 3.28
C LEU A 254 -9.03 -19.18 2.93
N SER A 255 -9.56 -19.40 1.72
CA SER A 255 -9.95 -20.72 1.22
C SER A 255 -8.75 -21.69 1.16
N GLU A 256 -7.61 -21.26 0.62
CA GLU A 256 -6.41 -22.10 0.51
C GLU A 256 -5.84 -22.48 1.89
N VAL A 257 -5.85 -21.55 2.84
CA VAL A 257 -5.20 -21.72 4.15
C VAL A 257 -6.11 -22.44 5.14
N TYR A 258 -7.40 -22.13 5.17
CA TYR A 258 -8.35 -22.60 6.18
C TYR A 258 -9.43 -23.53 5.61
N GLY A 259 -9.48 -23.74 4.29
CA GLY A 259 -10.52 -24.49 3.59
C GLY A 259 -11.68 -23.61 3.13
N GLU A 260 -12.49 -24.11 2.21
CA GLU A 260 -13.62 -23.37 1.61
C GLU A 260 -14.72 -22.97 2.61
N ASP A 261 -14.79 -23.64 3.76
CA ASP A 261 -15.78 -23.38 4.82
C ASP A 261 -15.21 -22.51 5.96
N TYR A 262 -14.21 -21.66 5.66
CA TYR A 262 -13.60 -20.81 6.68
C TYR A 262 -14.63 -19.85 7.31
N THR A 263 -14.35 -19.40 8.53
CA THR A 263 -15.21 -18.42 9.21
C THR A 263 -14.38 -17.28 9.80
N LEU A 264 -14.98 -16.10 9.91
CA LEU A 264 -14.34 -14.95 10.54
C LEU A 264 -14.89 -14.75 11.95
N PRO A 265 -14.04 -14.48 12.96
CA PRO A 265 -14.49 -14.33 14.35
C PRO A 265 -15.28 -13.04 14.62
N ASN A 266 -15.08 -11.98 13.84
CA ASN A 266 -15.76 -10.68 14.03
C ASN A 266 -16.08 -10.02 12.67
N PRO A 267 -16.95 -10.63 11.85
CA PRO A 267 -17.17 -10.19 10.47
C PRO A 267 -17.76 -8.78 10.38
N ASP A 268 -18.55 -8.38 11.38
CA ASP A 268 -19.16 -7.05 11.48
C ASP A 268 -18.14 -5.92 11.66
N LYS A 269 -16.88 -6.20 12.02
CA LYS A 269 -15.80 -5.21 12.09
C LYS A 269 -15.14 -4.93 10.73
N PHE A 270 -15.45 -5.73 9.72
CA PHE A 270 -14.84 -5.67 8.41
C PHE A 270 -15.84 -5.26 7.34
N ALA A 271 -15.33 -4.72 6.23
CA ALA A 271 -16.15 -4.28 5.12
C ALA A 271 -15.52 -4.59 3.76
N VAL A 272 -16.35 -4.70 2.73
CA VAL A 272 -15.93 -4.72 1.33
C VAL A 272 -16.48 -3.51 0.58
N PHE A 273 -15.72 -3.02 -0.40
CA PHE A 273 -16.07 -1.86 -1.20
C PHE A 273 -15.93 -2.16 -2.69
N GLU A 274 -16.84 -1.62 -3.51
CA GLU A 274 -16.68 -1.59 -4.96
C GLU A 274 -16.55 -0.13 -5.42
N ASP A 275 -15.31 0.33 -5.61
CA ASP A 275 -15.01 1.73 -5.96
C ASP A 275 -13.82 1.91 -6.92
N HIS A 276 -12.95 0.91 -7.07
CA HIS A 276 -11.70 1.01 -7.83
C HIS A 276 -11.85 0.70 -9.31
N LEU A 277 -12.67 -0.30 -9.64
CA LEU A 277 -12.84 -0.86 -10.98
C LEU A 277 -14.20 -0.54 -11.58
N LEU A 278 -15.02 0.27 -10.90
CA LEU A 278 -16.38 0.60 -11.34
C LEU A 278 -16.43 1.12 -12.79
N TYR A 279 -15.47 1.97 -13.15
CA TYR A 279 -15.34 2.58 -14.48
C TYR A 279 -14.16 2.02 -15.29
N ALA A 280 -13.72 0.80 -15.02
CA ALA A 280 -12.58 0.18 -15.71
C ALA A 280 -12.83 0.05 -17.22
N ASP A 281 -14.08 -0.13 -17.64
CA ASP A 281 -14.53 -0.22 -19.03
C ASP A 281 -14.31 1.08 -19.84
N HIS A 282 -14.21 2.23 -19.17
CA HIS A 282 -13.86 3.49 -19.81
C HIS A 282 -12.37 3.63 -20.16
N ASN A 283 -11.51 2.72 -19.67
CA ASN A 283 -10.09 2.71 -19.98
C ASN A 283 -9.81 1.70 -21.13
N PRO A 284 -9.42 2.15 -22.33
CA PRO A 284 -9.14 1.26 -23.46
C PRO A 284 -8.10 0.17 -23.17
N ARG A 285 -7.19 0.40 -22.22
CA ARG A 285 -6.19 -0.60 -21.80
C ARG A 285 -6.79 -1.71 -20.94
N PHE A 286 -7.91 -1.47 -20.28
CA PHE A 286 -8.57 -2.42 -19.38
C PHE A 286 -9.71 -3.17 -20.08
N ILE A 287 -10.28 -2.62 -21.16
CA ILE A 287 -11.34 -3.26 -21.96
C ILE A 287 -11.05 -4.75 -22.27
N PRO A 288 -9.84 -5.16 -22.72
CA PRO A 288 -9.56 -6.57 -23.01
C PRO A 288 -9.69 -7.50 -21.80
N PHE A 289 -9.59 -6.95 -20.59
CA PHE A 289 -9.54 -7.69 -19.33
C PHE A 289 -10.82 -7.55 -18.49
N MET A 290 -11.91 -6.99 -19.05
CA MET A 290 -13.15 -6.78 -18.31
C MET A 290 -13.79 -8.08 -17.81
N HIS A 291 -13.52 -9.22 -18.46
CA HIS A 291 -13.92 -10.52 -17.95
C HIS A 291 -13.24 -10.85 -16.60
N LYS A 292 -11.96 -10.52 -16.44
CA LYS A 292 -11.24 -10.67 -15.16
C LYS A 292 -11.77 -9.71 -14.11
N VAL A 293 -12.01 -8.46 -14.48
CA VAL A 293 -12.63 -7.46 -13.59
C VAL A 293 -13.99 -7.95 -13.08
N GLN A 294 -14.80 -8.58 -13.94
CA GLN A 294 -16.07 -9.15 -13.51
C GLN A 294 -15.88 -10.32 -12.51
N VAL A 295 -14.91 -11.20 -12.75
CA VAL A 295 -14.54 -12.27 -11.79
C VAL A 295 -14.19 -11.68 -10.43
N LEU A 296 -13.39 -10.61 -10.36
CA LEU A 296 -13.05 -9.94 -9.10
C LEU A 296 -14.28 -9.42 -8.34
N ARG A 297 -15.24 -8.81 -9.06
CA ARG A 297 -16.50 -8.33 -8.48
C ARG A 297 -17.36 -9.47 -7.96
N ASP A 298 -17.44 -10.56 -8.72
CA ASP A 298 -18.22 -11.73 -8.34
C ASP A 298 -17.63 -12.42 -7.11
N LEU A 299 -16.30 -12.53 -7.04
CA LEU A 299 -15.59 -13.08 -5.87
C LEU A 299 -15.69 -12.18 -4.64
N GLN A 300 -15.69 -10.85 -4.79
CA GLN A 300 -15.98 -9.96 -3.67
C GLN A 300 -17.39 -10.22 -3.11
N LYS A 301 -18.39 -10.38 -3.97
CA LYS A 301 -19.76 -10.70 -3.54
C LYS A 301 -19.82 -12.06 -2.87
N ALA A 302 -19.15 -13.07 -3.43
CA ALA A 302 -19.06 -14.39 -2.82
C ALA A 302 -18.42 -14.32 -1.42
N PHE A 303 -17.29 -13.62 -1.29
CA PHE A 303 -16.63 -13.37 -0.02
C PHE A 303 -17.56 -12.67 0.98
N GLN A 304 -18.27 -11.62 0.55
CA GLN A 304 -19.18 -10.87 1.40
C GLN A 304 -20.31 -11.76 1.95
N ILE A 305 -20.95 -12.55 1.08
CA ILE A 305 -22.04 -13.46 1.46
C ILE A 305 -21.52 -14.55 2.41
N HIS A 306 -20.37 -15.13 2.08
CA HIS A 306 -19.76 -16.21 2.84
C HIS A 306 -19.30 -15.75 4.22
N ALA A 307 -18.54 -14.65 4.28
CA ALA A 307 -17.94 -14.15 5.51
C ALA A 307 -18.90 -13.28 6.35
N GLY A 308 -19.97 -12.74 5.76
CA GLY A 308 -20.95 -11.91 6.46
C GLY A 308 -20.42 -10.52 6.86
N VAL A 309 -19.42 -10.00 6.14
CA VAL A 309 -18.87 -8.66 6.39
C VAL A 309 -19.79 -7.55 5.90
N ARG A 310 -19.55 -6.30 6.32
CA ARG A 310 -20.33 -5.14 5.86
C ARG A 310 -20.19 -4.97 4.35
N ASP A 311 -21.30 -4.69 3.68
CA ASP A 311 -21.36 -4.60 2.23
C ASP A 311 -21.50 -3.15 1.76
N TYR A 312 -20.51 -2.69 1.00
CA TYR A 312 -20.53 -1.44 0.26
C TYR A 312 -20.24 -1.68 -1.22
N SER A 313 -20.70 -2.81 -1.76
CA SER A 313 -20.67 -3.12 -3.19
C SER A 313 -21.57 -2.18 -4.00
N ALA A 314 -21.29 -2.05 -5.29
CA ALA A 314 -22.06 -1.15 -6.14
C ALA A 314 -23.44 -1.75 -6.46
N VAL A 315 -24.46 -0.89 -6.47
CA VAL A 315 -25.82 -1.25 -6.86
C VAL A 315 -26.16 -0.48 -8.13
N ASP A 316 -26.60 -1.20 -9.17
CA ASP A 316 -26.91 -0.62 -10.49
C ASP A 316 -25.77 0.24 -11.08
N GLY A 317 -24.52 -0.18 -10.86
CA GLY A 317 -23.32 0.54 -11.33
C GLY A 317 -23.00 1.80 -10.52
N VAL A 318 -23.60 1.98 -9.35
CA VAL A 318 -23.37 3.11 -8.45
C VAL A 318 -22.72 2.63 -7.16
N SER A 319 -21.48 3.07 -6.93
CA SER A 319 -20.80 2.85 -5.65
C SER A 319 -21.39 3.74 -4.55
N PRO A 320 -21.54 3.25 -3.31
CA PRO A 320 -21.89 4.09 -2.16
C PRO A 320 -20.85 5.18 -1.88
N GLY A 321 -19.63 5.02 -2.39
CA GLY A 321 -18.58 6.03 -2.33
C GLY A 321 -17.21 5.40 -2.22
N ILE A 322 -16.19 6.26 -2.25
CA ILE A 322 -14.79 5.85 -2.08
C ILE A 322 -14.61 5.27 -0.68
N CYS A 323 -13.98 4.11 -0.60
CA CYS A 323 -13.84 3.30 0.61
C CYS A 323 -13.39 4.10 1.84
N HIS A 324 -12.33 4.90 1.75
CA HIS A 324 -11.83 5.69 2.88
C HIS A 324 -12.80 6.75 3.38
N GLN A 325 -13.57 7.36 2.48
CA GLN A 325 -14.55 8.36 2.84
C GLN A 325 -15.70 7.71 3.60
N VAL A 326 -16.25 6.62 3.05
CA VAL A 326 -17.37 5.89 3.64
C VAL A 326 -16.96 5.25 4.97
N ALA A 327 -15.81 4.58 5.03
CA ALA A 327 -15.31 3.97 6.26
C ALA A 327 -15.18 4.98 7.40
N ARG A 328 -14.62 6.17 7.11
CA ARG A 328 -14.48 7.25 8.09
C ARG A 328 -15.82 7.85 8.55
N GLU A 329 -16.81 7.89 7.67
CA GLU A 329 -18.13 8.44 7.98
C GLU A 329 -19.01 7.45 8.76
N GLU A 330 -18.88 6.16 8.47
CA GLU A 330 -19.82 5.14 8.95
C GLU A 330 -19.28 4.32 10.13
N PHE A 331 -17.98 4.05 10.23
CA PHE A 331 -17.50 3.07 11.21
C PHE A 331 -16.09 3.21 11.79
N ILE A 332 -15.24 4.12 11.31
CA ILE A 332 -13.95 4.39 11.97
C ILE A 332 -14.18 5.35 13.13
N GLU A 333 -13.94 4.88 14.35
CA GLU A 333 -14.12 5.64 15.57
C GLU A 333 -12.79 6.17 16.15
N VAL A 334 -12.92 7.11 17.08
CA VAL A 334 -11.76 7.73 17.74
C VAL A 334 -10.96 6.69 18.51
N GLY A 335 -9.67 6.63 18.21
CA GLY A 335 -8.74 5.74 18.85
C GLY A 335 -8.75 4.32 18.30
N ASP A 336 -9.50 4.01 17.24
CA ASP A 336 -9.44 2.69 16.60
C ASP A 336 -8.06 2.40 16.01
N PHE A 337 -7.76 1.11 15.89
CA PHE A 337 -6.68 0.61 15.04
C PHE A 337 -7.28 -0.12 13.83
N ILE A 338 -7.14 0.48 12.64
CA ILE A 338 -7.74 -0.01 11.38
C ILE A 338 -6.65 -0.32 10.37
N GLN A 339 -6.74 -1.48 9.72
CA GLN A 339 -5.93 -1.81 8.55
C GLN A 339 -6.83 -2.18 7.39
N ALA A 340 -6.39 -1.89 6.17
CA ALA A 340 -7.15 -2.21 4.96
C ALA A 340 -6.19 -2.49 3.80
N THR A 341 -6.68 -3.15 2.75
CA THR A 341 -5.87 -3.55 1.59
C THR A 341 -5.53 -2.42 0.61
N ASP A 342 -5.68 -1.17 1.06
CA ASP A 342 -5.39 0.04 0.29
C ASP A 342 -4.41 0.97 1.01
N SER A 343 -3.52 1.60 0.24
CA SER A 343 -2.49 2.52 0.72
C SER A 343 -3.02 3.80 1.43
N HIS A 344 -4.11 4.40 0.95
CA HIS A 344 -4.67 5.65 1.48
C HIS A 344 -5.54 5.43 2.71
N THR A 345 -5.55 4.23 3.28
CA THR A 345 -6.16 3.91 4.58
C THR A 345 -5.72 4.86 5.69
N CYS A 346 -4.53 5.45 5.61
CA CYS A 346 -4.05 6.53 6.50
C CYS A 346 -5.01 7.72 6.64
N MET A 347 -5.92 7.93 5.69
CA MET A 347 -7.00 8.93 5.79
C MET A 347 -7.87 8.78 7.04
N GLY A 348 -8.03 7.55 7.55
CA GLY A 348 -8.76 7.28 8.79
C GLY A 348 -8.19 7.98 10.02
N GLY A 349 -6.90 8.35 10.03
CA GLY A 349 -6.31 9.09 11.14
C GLY A 349 -6.77 10.55 11.28
N ALA A 350 -7.52 11.07 10.31
CA ALA A 350 -8.30 12.30 10.50
C ALA A 350 -9.43 12.14 11.55
N SER A 351 -9.80 10.91 11.90
CA SER A 351 -10.72 10.59 13.02
C SER A 351 -9.98 10.31 14.33
N ASN A 352 -8.68 10.61 14.43
CA ASN A 352 -7.81 10.20 15.56
C ASN A 352 -7.75 8.68 15.77
N ALA A 353 -7.79 7.91 14.69
CA ALA A 353 -7.53 6.47 14.66
C ALA A 353 -6.12 6.19 14.14
N LEU A 354 -5.50 5.07 14.52
CA LEU A 354 -4.29 4.57 13.89
C LEU A 354 -4.68 3.77 12.66
N THR A 355 -4.38 4.26 11.46
CA THR A 355 -4.80 3.59 10.23
C THR A 355 -3.70 3.54 9.17
N TYR A 356 -3.53 2.40 8.50
CA TYR A 356 -2.60 2.25 7.38
C TYR A 356 -2.88 1.00 6.53
N GLY A 357 -2.39 1.03 5.29
CA GLY A 357 -2.59 -0.03 4.30
C GLY A 357 -1.70 -1.25 4.50
N VAL A 358 -2.18 -2.42 4.08
CA VAL A 358 -1.48 -3.72 4.13
C VAL A 358 -1.71 -4.54 2.87
N GLY A 359 -0.91 -5.58 2.65
CA GLY A 359 -1.12 -6.55 1.57
C GLY A 359 -2.29 -7.51 1.83
N ALA A 360 -2.64 -8.31 0.81
CA ALA A 360 -3.77 -9.25 0.90
C ALA A 360 -3.50 -10.37 1.92
N THR A 361 -2.27 -10.89 2.03
CA THR A 361 -1.89 -11.91 3.01
C THR A 361 -2.04 -11.39 4.44
N GLU A 362 -1.55 -10.19 4.72
CA GLU A 362 -1.65 -9.59 6.05
C GLU A 362 -3.09 -9.27 6.41
N TYR A 363 -3.88 -8.75 5.46
CA TYR A 363 -5.30 -8.50 5.70
C TYR A 363 -6.09 -9.80 5.91
N ALA A 364 -5.84 -10.84 5.11
CA ALA A 364 -6.43 -12.16 5.27
C ALA A 364 -6.11 -12.76 6.66
N ASN A 365 -4.85 -12.66 7.10
CA ASN A 365 -4.46 -13.08 8.45
C ASN A 365 -5.19 -12.27 9.53
N LEU A 366 -5.28 -10.95 9.34
CA LEU A 366 -5.93 -10.06 10.29
C LEU A 366 -7.42 -10.38 10.44
N VAL A 367 -8.13 -10.64 9.36
CA VAL A 367 -9.58 -10.92 9.44
C VAL A 367 -9.86 -12.30 10.04
N SER A 368 -8.97 -13.27 9.88
CA SER A 368 -9.12 -14.62 10.45
C SER A 368 -8.63 -14.71 11.90
N ALA A 369 -7.46 -14.13 12.21
CA ALA A 369 -6.81 -14.25 13.52
C ALA A 369 -7.13 -13.09 14.47
N GLY A 370 -7.63 -11.95 13.96
CA GLY A 370 -8.01 -10.77 14.76
C GLY A 370 -6.85 -9.88 15.21
N PHE A 371 -5.62 -10.15 14.74
CA PHE A 371 -4.43 -9.38 15.08
C PHE A 371 -3.53 -9.14 13.86
N THR A 372 -2.60 -8.20 14.02
CA THR A 372 -1.50 -7.94 13.10
C THR A 372 -0.18 -7.84 13.85
N PHE A 373 0.94 -7.94 13.13
CA PHE A 373 2.25 -7.62 13.67
C PHE A 373 2.61 -6.16 13.35
N VAL A 374 3.14 -5.47 14.36
CA VAL A 374 3.44 -4.05 14.30
C VAL A 374 4.86 -3.84 14.82
N LYS A 375 5.70 -3.25 13.99
CA LYS A 375 6.88 -2.54 14.47
C LYS A 375 6.42 -1.14 14.87
N VAL A 376 6.38 -0.84 16.17
CA VAL A 376 5.84 0.43 16.67
C VAL A 376 6.55 1.59 15.96
N PRO A 377 5.85 2.49 15.27
CA PRO A 377 6.50 3.56 14.51
C PRO A 377 7.03 4.65 15.43
N GLU A 378 8.10 5.32 15.01
CA GLU A 378 8.42 6.64 15.57
C GLU A 378 7.31 7.63 15.16
N SER A 379 7.06 8.68 15.94
CA SER A 379 6.15 9.77 15.53
C SER A 379 6.92 11.04 15.17
N ILE A 380 6.50 11.70 14.10
CA ILE A 380 6.88 13.08 13.76
C ILE A 380 5.70 14.01 14.05
N ARG A 381 5.90 14.99 14.94
CA ARG A 381 4.86 15.95 15.33
C ARG A 381 5.00 17.25 14.54
N PHE A 382 3.98 17.57 13.75
CA PHE A 382 3.82 18.86 13.07
C PHE A 382 2.92 19.77 13.91
N GLU A 383 3.54 20.71 14.62
CA GLU A 383 2.81 21.70 15.42
C GLU A 383 2.45 22.92 14.55
N LEU A 384 1.20 22.96 14.07
CA LEU A 384 0.68 24.04 13.24
C LEU A 384 0.31 25.25 14.10
N VAL A 385 0.85 26.42 13.75
CA VAL A 385 0.64 27.69 14.45
C VAL A 385 0.17 28.78 13.47
N GLY A 386 -0.50 29.81 13.98
CA GLY A 386 -1.06 30.89 13.17
C GLY A 386 -2.40 30.53 12.53
N GLU A 387 -2.77 31.25 11.47
CA GLU A 387 -4.02 31.05 10.73
C GLU A 387 -3.73 30.72 9.26
N LEU A 388 -4.54 29.82 8.69
CA LEU A 388 -4.43 29.47 7.27
C LEU A 388 -4.74 30.71 6.39
N HIS A 389 -3.81 31.08 5.51
CA HIS A 389 -3.96 32.24 4.64
C HIS A 389 -5.22 32.13 3.77
N PRO A 390 -6.00 33.23 3.58
CA PRO A 390 -7.13 33.24 2.66
C PRO A 390 -6.70 32.82 1.24
N GLY A 391 -7.26 31.71 0.75
CA GLY A 391 -6.91 31.13 -0.56
C GLY A 391 -5.98 29.91 -0.50
N CYS A 392 -5.45 29.57 0.68
CA CYS A 392 -4.84 28.28 0.95
C CYS A 392 -5.87 27.30 1.52
N THR A 393 -5.60 26.02 1.34
CA THR A 393 -6.35 24.90 1.89
C THR A 393 -5.40 23.98 2.64
N ALA A 394 -5.96 23.02 3.37
CA ALA A 394 -5.15 21.96 3.96
C ALA A 394 -4.33 21.17 2.95
N LYS A 395 -4.76 21.13 1.67
CA LYS A 395 -3.99 20.55 0.58
C LYS A 395 -2.67 21.29 0.37
N ASP A 396 -2.65 22.62 0.48
CA ASP A 396 -1.43 23.40 0.34
C ASP A 396 -0.47 23.14 1.51
N VAL A 397 -1.01 23.01 2.73
CA VAL A 397 -0.21 22.70 3.92
C VAL A 397 0.46 21.34 3.81
N ILE A 398 -0.30 20.30 3.46
CA ILE A 398 0.29 18.96 3.33
C ILE A 398 1.26 18.88 2.16
N LEU A 399 0.97 19.54 1.02
CA LEU A 399 1.90 19.61 -0.10
C LEU A 399 3.23 20.27 0.31
N TYR A 400 3.19 21.36 1.10
CA TYR A 400 4.38 21.98 1.66
C TYR A 400 5.17 21.01 2.54
N ILE A 401 4.50 20.34 3.48
CA ILE A 401 5.13 19.36 4.37
C ILE A 401 5.78 18.21 3.58
N LEU A 402 5.10 17.75 2.53
CA LEU A 402 5.63 16.72 1.64
C LEU A 402 6.90 17.18 0.91
N ALA A 403 6.89 18.39 0.35
CA ALA A 403 8.02 18.94 -0.37
C ALA A 403 9.24 19.19 0.54
N ASP A 404 8.99 19.63 1.78
CA ASP A 404 10.01 19.98 2.76
C ASP A 404 10.57 18.76 3.50
N HIS A 405 9.71 17.83 3.95
CA HIS A 405 10.12 16.71 4.82
C HIS A 405 10.15 15.36 4.10
N ALA A 406 9.11 15.04 3.33
CA ALA A 406 8.97 13.70 2.77
C ALA A 406 9.85 13.47 1.54
N ARG A 407 10.23 14.53 0.81
CA ARG A 407 11.27 14.49 -0.23
C ARG A 407 12.62 14.02 0.31
N GLU A 408 12.94 14.39 1.55
CA GLU A 408 14.15 13.94 2.26
C GLU A 408 13.89 12.67 3.09
N GLU A 409 12.74 12.01 2.88
CA GLU A 409 12.35 10.74 3.51
C GLU A 409 12.22 10.82 5.03
N LEU A 410 12.15 12.03 5.61
CA LEU A 410 12.06 12.23 7.06
C LEU A 410 10.76 11.68 7.67
N THR A 411 9.76 11.44 6.83
CA THR A 411 8.45 10.87 7.19
C THR A 411 8.36 9.36 6.96
N LEU A 412 9.39 8.72 6.42
CA LEU A 412 9.35 7.30 6.09
C LEU A 412 9.29 6.43 7.36
N ASN A 413 8.39 5.44 7.39
CA ASN A 413 8.20 4.52 8.53
C ASN A 413 7.85 5.20 9.87
N ARG A 414 7.28 6.41 9.82
CA ARG A 414 6.86 7.16 11.02
C ARG A 414 5.33 7.30 11.09
N SER A 415 4.83 7.86 12.18
CA SER A 415 3.47 8.37 12.30
C SER A 415 3.52 9.90 12.23
N MET A 416 2.86 10.52 11.26
CA MET A 416 2.75 11.97 11.15
C MET A 416 1.61 12.47 12.04
N GLU A 417 1.95 13.10 13.16
CA GLU A 417 1.01 13.67 14.12
C GLU A 417 0.84 15.17 13.89
N PHE A 418 -0.36 15.62 13.53
CA PHE A 418 -0.66 17.03 13.33
C PHE A 418 -1.28 17.63 14.60
N GLY A 419 -0.81 18.82 14.95
CA GLY A 419 -1.06 19.49 16.21
C GLY A 419 -1.15 20.99 16.14
N GLY A 420 -1.29 21.60 17.31
CA GLY A 420 -1.15 23.03 17.50
C GLY A 420 -2.41 23.86 17.28
N PRO A 421 -2.41 25.11 17.78
CA PRO A 421 -3.57 26.00 17.74
C PRO A 421 -4.02 26.34 16.30
N GLY A 422 -3.10 26.30 15.33
CA GLY A 422 -3.39 26.60 13.94
C GLY A 422 -4.31 25.59 13.26
N LEU A 423 -4.44 24.36 13.78
CA LEU A 423 -5.41 23.39 13.28
C LEU A 423 -6.86 23.89 13.38
N ALA A 424 -7.17 24.75 14.36
CA ALA A 424 -8.51 25.31 14.51
C ALA A 424 -8.92 26.23 13.33
N SER A 425 -7.94 26.71 12.56
CA SER A 425 -8.19 27.53 11.37
C SER A 425 -8.61 26.71 10.13
N PHE A 426 -8.55 25.38 10.20
CA PHE A 426 -8.92 24.50 9.10
C PHE A 426 -10.45 24.32 9.08
N PRO A 427 -11.15 24.58 7.96
CA PRO A 427 -12.53 24.18 7.81
C PRO A 427 -12.70 22.68 8.13
N TRP A 428 -13.74 22.30 8.87
CA TRP A 428 -13.94 20.91 9.34
C TRP A 428 -13.98 19.88 8.20
N THR A 429 -14.45 20.28 7.03
CA THR A 429 -14.47 19.46 5.79
C THR A 429 -13.13 19.41 5.05
N SER A 430 -12.16 20.22 5.47
CA SER A 430 -10.80 20.31 4.94
C SER A 430 -9.72 19.83 5.91
N ALA A 431 -10.06 19.25 7.07
CA ALA A 431 -9.15 18.37 7.80
C ALA A 431 -8.67 17.11 7.01
N PRO A 432 -9.39 16.55 5.99
CA PRO A 432 -8.94 15.37 5.25
C PRO A 432 -7.53 15.41 4.59
N PRO A 433 -6.99 16.54 4.10
CA PRO A 433 -5.72 16.54 3.39
C PRO A 433 -4.49 16.31 4.26
N CYS A 434 -4.47 16.60 5.57
CA CYS A 434 -3.21 16.45 6.31
C CYS A 434 -2.85 14.96 6.58
N ALA A 435 -3.84 14.09 6.81
CA ALA A 435 -3.62 12.67 7.06
C ALA A 435 -3.44 11.79 5.80
N THR A 436 -3.70 12.35 4.60
CA THR A 436 -3.96 11.59 3.36
C THR A 436 -2.77 11.38 2.43
N TRP A 437 -1.63 12.02 2.67
CA TRP A 437 -0.59 12.12 1.65
C TRP A 437 0.67 11.27 1.76
N PRO A 438 0.98 10.57 2.85
CA PRO A 438 2.28 9.92 2.90
C PRO A 438 2.50 8.95 1.72
N GLN A 439 1.48 8.30 1.18
CA GLN A 439 1.69 7.19 0.26
C GLN A 439 1.69 7.50 -1.26
N ASN A 440 1.64 8.76 -1.71
CA ASN A 440 1.61 9.06 -3.15
C ASN A 440 2.96 9.52 -3.72
N ALA A 441 3.81 8.54 -4.02
CA ALA A 441 4.89 8.68 -4.98
C ALA A 441 4.56 7.85 -6.23
N ALA A 442 4.30 8.51 -7.36
CA ALA A 442 4.38 7.91 -8.70
C ALA A 442 5.57 8.56 -9.44
N PRO A 443 6.22 7.86 -10.39
CA PRO A 443 7.64 8.04 -10.70
C PRO A 443 7.92 9.26 -11.58
N ALA A 444 8.90 10.07 -11.19
CA ALA A 444 9.56 11.03 -12.08
C ALA A 444 10.71 10.33 -12.83
N PRO A 445 11.00 10.70 -14.08
CA PRO A 445 12.01 10.02 -14.88
C PRO A 445 13.42 10.23 -14.31
N ALA A 446 14.17 9.11 -14.23
CA ALA A 446 15.63 9.01 -14.17
C ALA A 446 16.38 10.20 -13.54
N SER A 447 16.37 10.29 -12.20
CA SER A 447 17.41 10.94 -11.37
C SER A 447 16.95 11.26 -9.93
N ALA A 448 15.69 11.04 -9.58
CA ALA A 448 15.18 11.24 -8.21
C ALA A 448 14.83 9.89 -7.56
N ARG A 449 15.51 9.59 -6.44
CA ARG A 449 15.34 8.35 -5.66
C ARG A 449 13.87 8.17 -5.25
N PRO A 450 13.21 7.05 -5.62
CA PRO A 450 11.85 6.78 -5.18
C PRO A 450 11.84 6.17 -3.77
N THR A 451 10.95 6.65 -2.90
CA THR A 451 10.65 6.04 -1.59
C THR A 451 9.16 5.97 -1.31
N SER A 452 8.76 4.82 -0.76
CA SER A 452 7.39 4.41 -0.46
C SER A 452 7.02 4.82 0.96
N CYS A 453 6.35 5.95 1.15
CA CYS A 453 5.89 6.38 2.48
C CYS A 453 4.55 5.71 2.85
N SER A 454 4.59 4.54 3.48
CA SER A 454 3.47 4.01 4.28
C SER A 454 3.54 4.60 5.68
N THR A 455 3.19 5.88 5.81
CA THR A 455 3.26 6.63 7.07
C THR A 455 1.82 6.79 7.59
N PRO A 456 1.44 6.31 8.78
CA PRO A 456 0.17 6.71 9.40
C PRO A 456 0.11 8.25 9.56
N GLY A 457 -1.01 8.89 9.20
CA GLY A 457 -1.19 10.35 9.29
C GLY A 457 -2.36 10.74 10.19
N TRP A 458 -2.24 11.80 11.00
CA TRP A 458 -3.13 12.07 12.15
C TRP A 458 -3.54 13.54 12.29
N ALA A 459 -4.82 13.90 12.08
CA ALA A 459 -5.29 15.26 12.36
C ALA A 459 -6.18 15.31 13.61
N SER A 460 -5.84 16.15 14.59
CA SER A 460 -6.70 16.41 15.75
C SER A 460 -7.76 17.47 15.42
N ALA A 461 -9.02 17.05 15.33
CA ALA A 461 -10.18 17.94 15.50
C ALA A 461 -11.19 17.25 16.43
N CYS A 462 -11.58 17.90 17.53
CA CYS A 462 -12.58 17.36 18.46
C CYS A 462 -13.93 17.13 17.74
N ARG A 463 -14.45 15.90 17.77
CA ARG A 463 -15.89 15.65 17.64
C ARG A 463 -16.52 15.81 19.03
N THR A 464 -17.54 16.64 19.14
CA THR A 464 -18.62 16.44 20.11
C THR A 464 -19.61 15.47 19.47
N SER A 465 -19.52 14.17 19.77
CA SER A 465 -20.53 13.20 19.33
C SER A 465 -21.74 13.22 20.28
N THR A 466 -22.93 13.07 19.71
CA THR A 466 -24.22 12.97 20.42
C THR A 466 -24.51 11.57 20.97
N SER A 467 -23.49 10.71 21.11
CA SER A 467 -23.58 9.40 21.73
C SER A 467 -22.57 9.31 22.87
N THR A 468 -22.99 9.73 24.06
CA THR A 468 -22.19 9.65 25.28
C THR A 468 -22.27 8.24 25.88
N ARG A 469 -21.27 7.40 25.61
CA ARG A 469 -20.67 6.58 26.67
C ARG A 469 -19.43 7.32 27.16
N SER A 470 -19.63 8.17 28.16
CA SER A 470 -18.60 9.01 28.74
C SER A 470 -17.58 8.17 29.52
N ALA A 471 -16.36 8.08 29.01
CA ALA A 471 -15.16 7.87 29.83
C ALA A 471 -14.33 9.17 29.78
N PRO A 472 -13.79 9.66 30.91
CA PRO A 472 -13.13 10.96 30.95
C PRO A 472 -11.73 10.90 30.34
N TRP A 473 -11.57 11.41 29.13
CA TRP A 473 -10.26 11.65 28.51
C TRP A 473 -9.67 12.95 29.08
N ARG A 474 -8.57 12.86 29.84
CA ARG A 474 -7.78 14.02 30.28
C ARG A 474 -6.86 14.50 29.14
N SER A 475 -6.68 15.82 29.01
CA SER A 475 -5.94 16.48 27.94
C SER A 475 -4.53 15.91 27.71
N LEU A 476 -4.22 15.58 26.46
CA LEU A 476 -2.98 14.94 26.03
C LEU A 476 -2.17 15.90 25.16
N LEU A 477 -1.08 16.46 25.69
CA LEU A 477 -0.08 17.20 24.89
C LEU A 477 1.33 16.85 25.37
N THR A 478 2.19 16.44 24.44
CA THR A 478 3.65 16.33 24.61
C THR A 478 4.34 17.36 23.73
N ARG A 479 5.43 17.94 24.25
CA ARG A 479 6.14 19.11 23.71
C ARG A 479 6.97 18.73 22.47
N ALA A 480 6.83 19.47 21.37
CA ALA A 480 7.67 19.36 20.17
C ALA A 480 8.28 20.71 19.78
N ARG A 481 9.40 20.69 19.06
CA ARG A 481 10.10 21.89 18.53
C ARG A 481 9.26 22.55 17.42
N SER A 482 9.26 23.88 17.39
CA SER A 482 8.42 24.70 16.50
C SER A 482 9.13 25.06 15.19
N THR A 483 8.46 24.83 14.07
CA THR A 483 8.81 25.41 12.75
C THR A 483 7.62 26.21 12.27
N THR A 484 7.81 27.48 11.92
CA THR A 484 6.73 28.35 11.43
C THR A 484 6.50 28.07 9.94
N VAL A 485 5.27 27.71 9.57
CA VAL A 485 4.88 27.45 8.17
C VAL A 485 4.23 28.70 7.59
N ALA A 486 4.80 29.27 6.52
CA ALA A 486 4.16 30.28 5.69
C ALA A 486 3.78 29.65 4.34
N CYS A 487 2.50 29.34 4.13
CA CYS A 487 2.02 28.73 2.89
C CYS A 487 1.42 29.78 1.94
N THR A 488 1.85 29.72 0.67
CA THR A 488 1.14 30.29 -0.49
C THR A 488 0.52 29.16 -1.31
N SER A 489 -0.51 29.44 -2.12
CA SER A 489 -1.16 28.42 -2.98
C SER A 489 -0.16 27.71 -3.88
N SER A 490 -0.30 26.38 -4.02
CA SER A 490 0.71 25.54 -4.68
C SER A 490 0.13 24.43 -5.55
N THR A 491 0.89 24.03 -6.59
CA THR A 491 0.57 22.88 -7.44
C THR A 491 1.81 22.00 -7.63
N SER A 492 1.62 20.67 -7.62
CA SER A 492 2.67 19.70 -7.92
C SER A 492 2.83 19.48 -9.43
N THR A 493 4.05 19.18 -9.88
CA THR A 493 4.32 18.85 -11.30
C THR A 493 3.77 17.47 -11.72
N PRO A 494 3.50 17.22 -13.03
CA PRO A 494 2.88 15.97 -13.51
C PRO A 494 3.69 14.70 -13.28
N SER A 495 5.01 14.80 -13.20
CA SER A 495 5.92 13.65 -13.04
C SER A 495 6.45 13.50 -11.62
N ASN A 496 6.41 14.55 -10.80
CA ASN A 496 6.99 14.53 -9.46
C ASN A 496 6.09 15.26 -8.43
N PRO A 497 5.50 14.55 -7.46
CA PRO A 497 4.70 15.17 -6.40
C PRO A 497 5.53 16.07 -5.47
N TRP A 498 6.85 15.91 -5.43
CA TRP A 498 7.80 16.66 -4.58
C TRP A 498 8.26 18.00 -5.16
N SER A 499 7.79 18.35 -6.35
CA SER A 499 8.12 19.60 -7.02
C SER A 499 6.92 20.54 -6.98
N LEU A 500 6.97 21.52 -6.07
CA LEU A 500 5.94 22.56 -5.93
C LEU A 500 6.29 23.79 -6.76
N ILE A 501 5.28 24.35 -7.41
CA ILE A 501 5.36 25.65 -8.06
C ILE A 501 4.32 26.57 -7.39
N PRO A 502 4.69 27.81 -7.01
CA PRO A 502 3.73 28.80 -6.54
C PRO A 502 2.65 29.04 -7.59
N ALA A 503 1.38 29.09 -7.17
CA ALA A 503 0.26 29.39 -8.06
C ALA A 503 0.17 30.90 -8.38
N THR A 504 1.26 31.52 -8.82
CA THR A 504 1.24 32.74 -9.65
C THR A 504 0.98 32.33 -11.11
N PRO A 505 0.36 33.17 -11.96
CA PRO A 505 -0.42 32.68 -13.08
C PRO A 505 0.46 31.90 -14.08
N ILE A 506 0.34 30.58 -14.05
CA ILE A 506 0.54 29.72 -15.22
C ILE A 506 -0.63 30.02 -16.16
N ALA A 507 -0.65 31.24 -16.70
CA ALA A 507 -1.44 31.55 -17.86
C ALA A 507 -0.67 30.96 -19.06
N ALA A 508 -1.20 29.86 -19.60
CA ALA A 508 -0.80 29.24 -20.89
C ALA A 508 -0.03 27.91 -20.88
N SER A 509 -0.27 27.01 -19.92
CA SER A 509 -0.18 25.58 -20.26
C SER A 509 -1.57 25.08 -20.65
N PRO A 510 -1.83 24.72 -21.91
CA PRO A 510 -3.13 24.19 -22.32
C PRO A 510 -3.38 22.85 -21.63
N GLN A 511 -4.21 22.84 -20.58
CA GLN A 511 -4.73 21.62 -19.99
C GLN A 511 -5.87 21.09 -20.88
N THR A 512 -5.68 19.91 -21.45
CA THR A 512 -6.63 19.29 -22.38
C THR A 512 -7.87 18.72 -21.66
N ARG A 513 -7.76 18.34 -20.38
CA ARG A 513 -8.88 17.98 -19.48
C ARG A 513 -8.53 18.23 -18.00
N PRO A 514 -9.30 19.03 -17.25
CA PRO A 514 -9.29 18.97 -15.79
C PRO A 514 -9.89 17.63 -15.31
N THR A 515 -9.26 16.96 -14.36
CA THR A 515 -9.80 15.74 -13.75
C THR A 515 -10.87 16.05 -12.69
N ALA A 516 -11.90 15.20 -12.61
CA ALA A 516 -12.99 15.25 -11.63
C ALA A 516 -12.47 15.02 -10.18
N PRO A 517 -13.24 15.33 -9.12
CA PRO A 517 -12.82 15.07 -7.75
C PRO A 517 -12.46 13.59 -7.53
N THR A 518 -11.34 13.34 -6.86
CA THR A 518 -10.85 12.02 -6.46
C THR A 518 -11.01 11.87 -4.95
N TRP A 519 -10.58 10.74 -4.39
CA TRP A 519 -10.53 10.48 -2.94
C TRP A 519 -9.92 11.62 -2.10
N ARG A 520 -9.07 12.46 -2.72
CA ARG A 520 -8.42 13.62 -2.10
C ARG A 520 -9.31 14.85 -1.91
N THR A 521 -10.40 14.97 -2.67
CA THR A 521 -11.20 16.21 -2.76
C THR A 521 -12.71 15.97 -2.66
N SER A 522 -13.17 14.71 -2.70
CA SER A 522 -14.57 14.34 -2.57
C SER A 522 -15.01 14.32 -1.10
N THR A 523 -15.91 15.24 -0.71
CA THR A 523 -16.70 15.13 0.52
C THR A 523 -18.17 14.97 0.14
N ARG A 524 -18.95 14.15 0.86
CA ARG A 524 -20.42 14.13 0.72
C ARG A 524 -21.07 15.47 1.13
N SER A 525 -20.35 16.30 1.89
CA SER A 525 -20.76 17.67 2.26
C SER A 525 -20.41 18.70 1.17
N PRO A 526 -21.27 19.69 0.89
CA PRO A 526 -21.14 20.62 -0.24
C PRO A 526 -20.13 21.74 0.03
N SER A 527 -18.91 21.48 0.51
CA SER A 527 -17.95 22.55 0.85
C SER A 527 -16.77 22.67 -0.11
N THR A 528 -16.32 21.58 -0.75
CA THR A 528 -15.29 21.61 -1.80
C THR A 528 -15.90 21.86 -3.19
N SER A 529 -17.08 21.28 -3.45
CA SER A 529 -17.83 21.44 -4.71
C SER A 529 -18.22 22.90 -5.06
N PRO A 530 -18.65 23.75 -4.11
CA PRO A 530 -18.97 25.15 -4.43
C PRO A 530 -17.74 26.03 -4.61
N THR A 531 -16.58 25.70 -4.04
CA THR A 531 -15.35 26.50 -4.25
C THR A 531 -14.91 26.39 -5.71
N ALA A 532 -14.96 25.16 -6.27
CA ALA A 532 -14.75 24.93 -7.70
C ALA A 532 -15.88 25.54 -8.56
N ALA A 533 -17.13 25.52 -8.09
CA ALA A 533 -18.25 26.14 -8.79
C ALA A 533 -18.24 27.68 -8.77
N ARG A 534 -17.78 28.30 -7.68
CA ARG A 534 -17.63 29.76 -7.51
C ARG A 534 -16.44 30.32 -8.27
N ALA A 535 -15.40 29.50 -8.50
CA ALA A 535 -14.23 29.87 -9.30
C ALA A 535 -14.46 29.77 -10.82
N ARG A 536 -15.59 29.19 -11.28
CA ARG A 536 -15.97 29.27 -12.69
C ARG A 536 -16.56 30.65 -12.97
N PRO A 537 -15.96 31.49 -13.85
CA PRO A 537 -16.64 32.68 -14.30
C PRO A 537 -17.92 32.26 -15.02
N ALA A 538 -19.00 33.04 -14.87
CA ALA A 538 -20.26 32.86 -15.58
C ALA A 538 -20.08 33.06 -17.09
N ARG A 539 -19.41 32.12 -17.78
CA ARG A 539 -19.41 32.02 -19.23
C ARG A 539 -20.51 31.04 -19.61
N LYS A 540 -21.63 31.58 -20.09
CA LYS A 540 -22.60 30.84 -20.89
C LYS A 540 -21.84 30.12 -22.00
N THR A 541 -21.84 28.80 -21.99
CA THR A 541 -21.45 27.99 -23.14
C THR A 541 -22.52 28.18 -24.22
N THR A 542 -22.31 29.13 -25.13
CA THR A 542 -23.08 29.17 -26.38
C THR A 542 -22.69 27.96 -27.22
N SER A 543 -23.64 27.06 -27.42
CA SER A 543 -23.54 25.96 -28.39
C SER A 543 -23.21 26.49 -29.78
N PRO A 544 -22.25 25.91 -30.53
CA PRO A 544 -22.09 26.25 -31.93
C PRO A 544 -23.28 25.65 -32.71
N THR A 545 -24.16 26.51 -33.20
CA THR A 545 -25.14 26.18 -34.23
C THR A 545 -24.43 25.61 -35.46
N THR A 546 -24.75 24.38 -35.81
CA THR A 546 -24.43 23.75 -37.08
C THR A 546 -25.07 24.54 -38.24
N PRO A 547 -24.36 24.83 -39.34
CA PRO A 547 -25.01 25.40 -40.51
C PRO A 547 -25.82 24.32 -41.21
N ARG A 548 -27.14 24.53 -41.30
CA ARG A 548 -28.06 23.74 -42.12
C ARG A 548 -27.64 23.84 -43.59
N CYS A 549 -27.24 22.72 -44.18
CA CYS A 549 -27.04 22.58 -45.62
C CYS A 549 -28.41 22.55 -46.31
N ALA A 550 -28.80 23.64 -46.95
CA ALA A 550 -30.06 23.74 -47.69
C ALA A 550 -29.96 23.01 -49.03
N ARG A 551 -30.75 21.94 -49.20
CA ARG A 551 -31.00 21.30 -50.50
C ARG A 551 -31.81 22.26 -51.39
N ARG A 552 -31.24 22.67 -52.53
CA ARG A 552 -31.98 23.31 -53.63
C ARG A 552 -32.88 22.28 -54.35
N PRO A 553 -34.15 22.59 -54.65
CA PRO A 553 -34.95 21.77 -55.53
C PRO A 553 -34.67 22.10 -57.01
N LYS A 554 -34.53 21.06 -57.84
CA LYS A 554 -34.58 21.16 -59.31
C LYS A 554 -36.02 21.51 -59.73
N ARG A 555 -36.18 22.44 -60.68
CA ARG A 555 -37.39 22.56 -61.52
C ARG A 555 -37.02 22.29 -62.98
N PRO A 556 -37.88 21.62 -63.76
CA PRO A 556 -37.64 21.36 -65.18
C PRO A 556 -38.23 22.48 -66.07
N ALA A 557 -37.60 22.62 -67.24
CA ALA A 557 -37.86 23.49 -68.39
C ALA A 557 -37.75 25.01 -68.13
#